data_AF-A0A7S4RP28-F1
#
_entry.id   AF-A0A7S4RP28-F1
#
_cell.length_a   1.000
_cell.length_b   1.000
_cell.length_c   1.000
_cell.angle_alpha   90.00
_cell.angle_beta   90.00
_cell.angle_gamma   90.00
#
_symmetry.space_group_name_H-M   'P 1'
#
loop_
_entity.id
_entity.type
_entity.pdbx_description
1 polymer ?
#
loop_
_entity_poly.entity_id
_entity_poly.type
_entity_poly.pdbx_seq_one_letter_code
_entity_poly.pdbx_strand_id
1 'polypeptide(L)'
;GACSAAISACEKGLRWQCALGLLRGFPSRRLVPETITYNAAVSACEKGEQWEMALAVVGEMLRRGYELNIITYNAAASACDKCGQWQCALRLLVDMESQDIPPETIAHNCAISACSKGKQWRWVLALLERMLQRELEPDLITYNTVMSTGELRPWAPGLLGEMHLQLAELLEVC
;
A
#
# COMPACT_ATOMS: atom_id res chain seq x y z
N GLY A 1 9.04 5.55 23.80
CA GLY A 1 9.22 4.79 25.06
C GLY A 1 9.65 3.36 24.76
N ALA A 2 10.16 2.60 25.74
CA ALA A 2 10.71 1.25 25.50
C ALA A 2 9.79 0.28 24.72
N CYS A 3 8.47 0.41 24.86
CA CYS A 3 7.48 -0.38 24.12
C CYS A 3 7.38 -0.01 22.63
N SER A 4 7.54 1.26 22.26
CA SER A 4 7.57 1.66 20.84
C SER A 4 8.85 1.17 20.15
N ALA A 5 9.99 1.20 20.86
CA ALA A 5 11.23 0.60 20.40
C ALA A 5 11.11 -0.93 20.26
N ALA A 6 10.42 -1.61 21.18
CA ALA A 6 10.19 -3.04 21.10
C ALA A 6 9.29 -3.43 19.92
N ILE A 7 8.25 -2.65 19.61
CA ILE A 7 7.40 -2.88 18.43
C ILE A 7 8.19 -2.64 17.14
N SER A 8 9.00 -1.58 17.06
CA SER A 8 9.88 -1.35 15.92
C SER A 8 10.96 -2.44 15.78
N ALA A 9 11.43 -3.02 16.89
CA ALA A 9 12.29 -4.20 16.85
C ALA A 9 11.54 -5.45 16.34
N CYS A 10 10.26 -5.62 16.68
CA CYS A 10 9.42 -6.70 16.16
C CYS A 10 9.16 -6.54 14.65
N GLU A 11 8.98 -5.30 14.18
CA GLU A 11 8.87 -4.95 12.77
C GLU A 11 10.15 -5.30 11.98
N LYS A 12 11.33 -5.08 12.56
CA LYS A 12 12.62 -5.50 11.96
C LYS A 12 12.84 -7.01 12.03
N GLY A 13 12.28 -7.67 13.06
CA GLY A 13 12.39 -9.11 13.27
C GLY A 13 11.32 -9.96 12.58
N LEU A 14 10.44 -9.36 11.76
CA LEU A 14 9.30 -10.04 11.10
C LEU A 14 8.33 -10.72 12.07
N ARG A 15 8.24 -10.25 13.32
CA ARG A 15 7.42 -10.84 14.38
C ARG A 15 6.11 -10.07 14.58
N TRP A 16 5.20 -10.20 13.62
CA TRP A 16 3.90 -9.53 13.69
C TRP A 16 3.10 -9.93 14.93
N GLN A 17 3.18 -11.19 15.39
CA GLN A 17 2.48 -11.64 16.61
C GLN A 17 2.99 -10.89 17.83
N CYS A 18 4.31 -10.69 17.94
CA CYS A 18 4.91 -9.95 19.05
C CYS A 18 4.55 -8.47 18.99
N ALA A 19 4.58 -7.85 17.80
CA ALA A 19 4.19 -6.46 17.60
C ALA A 19 2.74 -6.22 18.06
N LEU A 20 1.80 -7.07 17.63
CA LEU A 20 0.39 -6.97 18.01
C LEU A 20 0.14 -7.34 19.48
N GLY A 21 0.85 -8.33 20.01
CA GLY A 21 0.76 -8.70 21.42
C GLY A 21 1.20 -7.56 22.33
N LEU A 22 2.28 -6.87 21.96
CA LEU A 22 2.73 -5.66 22.66
C LEU A 22 1.69 -4.56 22.54
N LEU A 23 1.19 -4.24 21.35
CA LEU A 23 0.19 -3.21 21.11
C LEU A 23 -1.10 -3.44 21.93
N ARG A 24 -1.61 -4.67 21.93
CA ARG A 24 -2.79 -5.09 22.73
C ARG A 24 -2.55 -5.00 24.24
N GLY A 25 -1.29 -5.10 24.68
CA GLY A 25 -0.89 -4.99 26.08
C GLY A 25 -0.75 -3.57 26.61
N PHE A 26 -0.84 -2.53 25.76
CA PHE A 26 -0.72 -1.13 26.18
C PHE A 26 -1.71 -0.73 27.30
N PRO A 27 -3.02 -1.05 27.20
CA PRO A 27 -3.99 -0.69 28.24
C PRO A 27 -3.64 -1.29 29.61
N SER A 28 -3.27 -2.57 29.64
CA SER A 28 -2.88 -3.27 30.89
C SER A 28 -1.62 -2.69 31.54
N ARG A 29 -0.77 -2.01 30.74
CA ARG A 29 0.45 -1.32 31.19
C ARG A 29 0.23 0.17 31.45
N ARG A 30 -1.02 0.67 31.32
CA ARG A 30 -1.37 2.09 31.41
C ARG A 30 -0.57 2.97 30.43
N LEU A 31 -0.25 2.42 29.26
CA LEU A 31 0.44 3.12 28.18
C LEU A 31 -0.56 3.51 27.10
N VAL A 32 -0.32 4.64 26.44
CA VAL A 32 -1.09 5.09 25.27
C VAL A 32 -0.22 4.85 24.02
N PRO A 33 -0.68 4.06 23.04
CA PRO A 33 0.07 3.89 21.80
C PRO A 33 0.02 5.17 20.98
N GLU A 34 1.17 5.61 20.50
CA GLU A 34 1.28 6.75 19.57
C GLU A 34 1.14 6.28 18.11
N THR A 35 0.91 7.21 17.17
CA THR A 35 0.83 6.92 15.72
C THR A 35 2.02 6.10 15.22
N ILE A 36 3.25 6.42 15.67
CA ILE A 36 4.46 5.65 15.33
C ILE A 36 4.37 4.19 15.79
N THR A 37 3.76 3.95 16.95
CA THR A 37 3.59 2.60 17.50
C THR A 37 2.64 1.78 16.65
N TYR A 38 1.52 2.40 16.23
CA TYR A 38 0.58 1.76 15.32
C TYR A 38 1.19 1.51 13.94
N ASN A 39 1.89 2.49 13.36
CA ASN A 39 2.55 2.34 12.07
C ASN A 39 3.53 1.16 12.07
N ALA A 40 4.36 1.04 13.11
CA ALA A 40 5.27 -0.08 13.26
C ALA A 40 4.52 -1.43 13.39
N ALA A 41 3.35 -1.46 14.02
CA ALA A 41 2.52 -2.66 14.08
C ALA A 41 1.90 -3.03 12.73
N VAL A 42 1.42 -2.05 11.94
CA VAL A 42 0.92 -2.27 10.58
C VAL A 42 2.06 -2.76 9.67
N SER A 43 3.22 -2.13 9.71
CA SER A 43 4.42 -2.56 8.96
C SER A 43 4.91 -3.96 9.37
N ALA A 44 4.81 -4.33 10.65
CA ALA A 44 5.11 -5.69 11.08
C ALA A 44 4.12 -6.69 10.47
N CYS A 45 2.82 -6.36 10.43
CA CYS A 45 1.79 -7.21 9.78
C CYS A 45 2.00 -7.32 8.28
N GLU A 46 2.34 -6.22 7.61
CA GLU A 46 2.69 -6.18 6.19
C GLU A 46 3.86 -7.12 5.85
N LYS A 47 4.94 -7.05 6.64
CA LYS A 47 6.10 -7.94 6.47
C LYS A 47 5.79 -9.40 6.81
N GLY A 48 4.79 -9.64 7.67
CA GLY A 48 4.28 -10.95 8.00
C GLY A 48 3.18 -11.46 7.06
N GLU A 49 2.85 -10.72 6.00
CA GLU A 49 1.76 -11.02 5.05
C GLU A 49 0.40 -11.23 5.75
N GLN A 50 0.17 -10.53 6.86
CA GLN A 50 -1.07 -10.59 7.63
C GLN A 50 -1.97 -9.39 7.29
N TRP A 51 -2.52 -9.39 6.07
CA TRP A 51 -3.35 -8.29 5.58
C TRP A 51 -4.58 -8.01 6.47
N GLU A 52 -5.27 -9.05 6.97
CA GLU A 52 -6.43 -8.90 7.86
C GLU A 52 -6.04 -8.17 9.15
N MET A 53 -4.90 -8.53 9.71
CA MET A 53 -4.39 -7.91 10.94
C MET A 53 -3.93 -6.47 10.69
N ALA A 54 -3.28 -6.21 9.55
CA ALA A 54 -2.90 -4.85 9.15
C ALA A 54 -4.15 -3.94 9.07
N LEU A 55 -5.20 -4.38 8.37
CA LEU A 55 -6.47 -3.64 8.26
C LEU A 55 -7.19 -3.50 9.61
N ALA A 56 -7.15 -4.54 10.46
CA ALA A 56 -7.74 -4.46 11.80
C ALA A 56 -7.06 -3.39 12.67
N VAL A 57 -5.73 -3.26 12.57
CA VAL A 57 -4.97 -2.21 13.27
C VAL A 57 -5.32 -0.83 12.72
N VAL A 58 -5.41 -0.66 11.40
CA VAL A 58 -5.85 0.59 10.76
C VAL A 58 -7.27 0.97 11.22
N GLY A 59 -8.19 0.02 11.24
CA GLY A 59 -9.54 0.23 11.73
C GLY A 59 -9.59 0.58 13.22
N GLU A 60 -8.68 0.03 14.04
CA GLU A 60 -8.54 0.43 15.45
C GLU A 60 -8.07 1.89 15.59
N MET A 61 -7.08 2.32 14.80
CA MET A 61 -6.61 3.70 14.79
C MET A 61 -7.75 4.68 14.49
N LEU A 62 -8.50 4.43 13.41
CA LEU A 62 -9.65 5.24 13.00
C LEU A 62 -10.72 5.31 14.10
N ARG A 63 -11.11 4.17 14.68
CA ARG A 63 -12.11 4.14 15.77
C ARG A 63 -11.65 4.88 17.03
N ARG A 64 -10.34 4.99 17.25
CA ARG A 64 -9.76 5.73 18.37
C ARG A 64 -9.49 7.20 18.04
N GLY A 65 -9.84 7.65 16.83
CA GLY A 65 -9.68 9.04 16.39
C GLY A 65 -8.23 9.42 16.06
N TYR A 66 -7.36 8.45 15.77
CA TYR A 66 -6.03 8.76 15.25
C TYR A 66 -6.12 9.16 13.80
N GLU A 67 -5.44 10.25 13.44
CA GLU A 67 -5.17 10.61 12.05
C GLU A 67 -4.18 9.60 11.47
N LEU A 68 -4.64 8.90 10.42
CA LEU A 68 -3.78 8.04 9.63
C LEU A 68 -2.87 8.92 8.76
N ASN A 69 -1.68 8.42 8.45
CA ASN A 69 -0.79 9.07 7.50
C ASN A 69 -0.46 8.14 6.35
N ILE A 70 0.25 8.69 5.36
CA ILE A 70 0.61 7.96 4.15
C ILE A 70 1.42 6.69 4.44
N ILE A 71 2.24 6.69 5.50
CA ILE A 71 3.02 5.52 5.92
C ILE A 71 2.08 4.39 6.34
N THR A 72 1.04 4.68 7.14
CA THR A 72 0.08 3.68 7.58
C THR A 72 -0.68 3.07 6.40
N TYR A 73 -1.15 3.91 5.49
CA TYR A 73 -1.90 3.47 4.32
C TYR A 73 -1.03 2.66 3.34
N ASN A 74 0.19 3.12 3.06
CA ASN A 74 1.11 2.39 2.18
C ASN A 74 1.47 1.01 2.76
N ALA A 75 1.69 0.90 4.07
CA ALA A 75 1.94 -0.39 4.72
C ALA A 75 0.71 -1.32 4.63
N ALA A 76 -0.50 -0.81 4.85
CA ALA A 76 -1.73 -1.60 4.71
C ALA A 76 -1.99 -2.03 3.27
N ALA A 77 -1.75 -1.14 2.29
CA ALA A 77 -1.89 -1.42 0.87
C ALA A 77 -0.87 -2.47 0.40
N SER A 78 0.38 -2.37 0.83
CA SER A 78 1.44 -3.37 0.58
C SER A 78 1.07 -4.74 1.16
N ALA A 79 0.49 -4.78 2.38
CA ALA A 79 0.01 -6.02 2.96
C ALA A 79 -1.09 -6.67 2.09
N CYS A 80 -2.05 -5.88 1.61
CA CYS A 80 -3.12 -6.35 0.72
C CYS A 80 -2.55 -6.85 -0.62
N ASP A 81 -1.59 -6.13 -1.20
CA ASP A 81 -0.93 -6.50 -2.44
C ASP A 81 -0.21 -7.85 -2.33
N LYS A 82 0.61 -8.05 -1.29
CA LYS A 82 1.32 -9.32 -1.07
C LYS A 82 0.37 -10.52 -1.03
N CYS A 83 -0.84 -10.33 -0.50
CA CYS A 83 -1.87 -11.38 -0.41
C CYS A 83 -2.90 -11.36 -1.55
N GLY A 84 -2.74 -10.53 -2.57
CA GLY A 84 -3.65 -10.43 -3.73
C GLY A 84 -5.05 -9.90 -3.40
N GLN A 85 -5.21 -9.18 -2.29
CA GLN A 85 -6.50 -8.67 -1.80
C GLN A 85 -6.87 -7.35 -2.49
N TRP A 86 -7.21 -7.43 -3.77
CA TRP A 86 -7.44 -6.27 -4.63
C TRP A 86 -8.61 -5.40 -4.18
N GLN A 87 -9.71 -5.98 -3.66
CA GLN A 87 -10.84 -5.18 -3.16
C GLN A 87 -10.42 -4.31 -1.98
N CYS A 88 -9.62 -4.86 -1.08
CA CYS A 88 -9.12 -4.14 0.08
C CYS A 88 -8.13 -3.04 -0.33
N ALA A 89 -7.22 -3.34 -1.26
CA ALA A 89 -6.28 -2.34 -1.79
C ALA A 89 -6.99 -1.17 -2.47
N LEU A 90 -8.02 -1.43 -3.30
CA LEU A 90 -8.85 -0.38 -3.90
C LEU A 90 -9.60 0.42 -2.85
N ARG A 91 -10.14 -0.25 -1.83
CA ARG A 91 -10.85 0.44 -0.74
C ARG A 91 -9.93 1.39 0.02
N LEU A 92 -8.69 0.97 0.29
CA LEU A 92 -7.70 1.82 0.94
C LEU A 92 -7.39 3.09 0.13
N LEU A 93 -7.29 3.00 -1.20
CA LEU A 93 -7.10 4.19 -2.05
C LEU A 93 -8.26 5.18 -1.94
N VAL A 94 -9.49 4.69 -1.96
CA VAL A 94 -10.70 5.53 -1.79
C VAL A 94 -10.72 6.15 -0.39
N ASP A 95 -10.38 5.37 0.63
CA ASP A 95 -10.34 5.86 2.01
C ASP A 95 -9.26 6.93 2.17
N MET A 96 -8.07 6.80 1.58
CA MET A 96 -7.03 7.84 1.58
C MET A 96 -7.57 9.17 1.04
N GLU A 97 -8.23 9.14 -0.11
CA GLU A 97 -8.80 10.33 -0.74
C GLU A 97 -9.91 10.96 0.11
N SER A 98 -10.72 10.14 0.78
CA SER A 98 -11.76 10.63 1.69
C SER A 98 -11.21 11.31 2.95
N GLN A 99 -9.93 11.05 3.28
CA GLN A 99 -9.21 11.66 4.39
C GLN A 99 -8.31 12.82 3.91
N ASP A 100 -8.49 13.29 2.67
CA ASP A 100 -7.66 14.32 2.03
C ASP A 100 -6.16 13.95 1.98
N ILE A 101 -5.84 12.65 1.99
CA ILE A 101 -4.49 12.13 1.82
C ILE A 101 -4.34 11.69 0.36
N PRO A 102 -3.61 12.43 -0.50
CA PRO A 102 -3.45 12.05 -1.89
C PRO A 102 -2.67 10.73 -1.99
N PRO A 103 -3.22 9.69 -2.63
CA PRO A 103 -2.49 8.44 -2.81
C PRO A 103 -1.32 8.65 -3.79
N GLU A 104 -0.11 8.35 -3.33
CA GLU A 104 1.11 8.42 -4.14
C GLU A 104 1.27 7.18 -5.05
N THR A 105 2.32 7.18 -5.87
CA THR A 105 2.71 6.08 -6.76
C THR A 105 2.77 4.74 -6.04
N ILE A 106 3.28 4.69 -4.81
CA ILE A 106 3.37 3.44 -4.01
C ILE A 106 1.98 2.82 -3.78
N ALA A 107 1.01 3.63 -3.32
CA ALA A 107 -0.33 3.13 -3.03
C ALA A 107 -1.04 2.63 -4.30
N HIS A 108 -0.91 3.37 -5.41
CA HIS A 108 -1.45 2.96 -6.70
C HIS A 108 -0.79 1.67 -7.20
N ASN A 109 0.54 1.56 -7.10
CA ASN A 109 1.27 0.36 -7.50
C ASN A 109 0.84 -0.88 -6.72
N CYS A 110 0.67 -0.75 -5.40
CA CYS A 110 0.14 -1.83 -4.57
C CYS A 110 -1.26 -2.26 -5.05
N ALA A 111 -2.16 -1.31 -5.35
CA ALA A 111 -3.49 -1.63 -5.85
C ALA A 111 -3.48 -2.27 -7.24
N ILE A 112 -2.64 -1.76 -8.17
CA ILE A 112 -2.47 -2.30 -9.52
C ILE A 112 -1.93 -3.74 -9.46
N SER A 113 -0.90 -3.99 -8.65
CA SER A 113 -0.33 -5.33 -8.42
C SER A 113 -1.34 -6.28 -7.76
N ALA A 114 -2.07 -5.82 -6.75
CA ALA A 114 -3.15 -6.61 -6.15
C ALA A 114 -4.22 -6.99 -7.19
N CYS A 115 -4.67 -6.03 -8.01
CA CYS A 115 -5.65 -6.26 -9.07
C CYS A 115 -5.14 -7.24 -10.12
N SER A 116 -3.87 -7.14 -10.53
CA SER A 116 -3.24 -8.08 -11.46
C SER A 116 -3.24 -9.51 -10.91
N LYS A 117 -2.82 -9.70 -9.66
CA LYS A 117 -2.89 -11.00 -8.95
C LYS A 117 -4.32 -11.53 -8.85
N GLY A 118 -5.28 -10.64 -8.65
CA GLY A 118 -6.72 -10.94 -8.64
C GLY A 118 -7.35 -11.16 -10.03
N LYS A 119 -6.54 -11.13 -11.11
CA LYS A 119 -7.00 -11.22 -12.52
C LYS A 119 -8.02 -10.15 -12.91
N GLN A 120 -7.93 -8.99 -12.28
CA GLN A 120 -8.82 -7.85 -12.50
C GLN A 120 -8.18 -6.83 -13.45
N TRP A 121 -7.91 -7.24 -14.69
CA TRP A 121 -7.20 -6.40 -15.68
C TRP A 121 -7.89 -5.06 -15.97
N ARG A 122 -9.23 -5.01 -15.87
CA ARG A 122 -9.99 -3.76 -16.05
C ARG A 122 -9.63 -2.72 -15.00
N TRP A 123 -9.47 -3.15 -13.75
CA TRP A 123 -9.06 -2.28 -12.66
C TRP A 123 -7.60 -1.88 -12.78
N VAL A 124 -6.73 -2.77 -13.29
CA VAL A 124 -5.33 -2.44 -13.61
C VAL A 124 -5.25 -1.27 -14.59
N LEU A 125 -5.99 -1.32 -15.71
CA LEU A 125 -6.03 -0.22 -16.68
C LEU A 125 -6.62 1.06 -16.11
N ALA A 126 -7.77 0.96 -15.43
CA ALA A 126 -8.43 2.13 -14.85
C ALA A 126 -7.54 2.86 -13.82
N LEU A 127 -6.76 2.11 -13.04
CA LEU A 127 -5.80 2.69 -12.10
C LEU A 127 -4.60 3.32 -12.80
N LEU A 128 -4.08 2.71 -13.88
CA LEU A 128 -3.01 3.30 -14.68
C LEU A 128 -3.46 4.62 -15.32
N GLU A 129 -4.62 4.63 -15.97
CA GLU A 129 -5.21 5.84 -16.54
C GLU A 129 -5.39 6.92 -15.47
N ARG A 130 -5.85 6.54 -14.28
CA ARG A 130 -5.99 7.46 -13.14
C ARG A 130 -4.66 8.05 -12.68
N MET A 131 -3.57 7.27 -12.67
CA MET A 131 -2.23 7.80 -12.35
C MET A 131 -1.80 8.85 -13.36
N LEU A 132 -1.96 8.54 -14.65
CA LEU A 132 -1.62 9.45 -15.75
C LEU A 132 -2.43 10.75 -15.71
N GLN A 133 -3.74 10.67 -15.44
CA GLN A 133 -4.60 11.85 -15.30
C GLN A 133 -4.23 12.73 -14.10
N ARG A 134 -3.57 12.18 -13.09
CA ARG A 134 -3.12 12.90 -11.89
C ARG A 134 -1.68 13.35 -11.98
N GLU A 135 -1.05 13.23 -13.15
CA GLU A 135 0.36 13.55 -13.37
C GLU A 135 1.29 12.77 -12.43
N LEU A 136 0.86 11.59 -11.97
CA LEU A 136 1.70 10.66 -11.22
C LEU A 136 2.47 9.82 -12.22
N GLU A 137 3.80 9.88 -12.17
CA GLU A 137 4.66 9.07 -13.02
C GLU A 137 4.53 7.58 -12.67
N PRO A 138 3.99 6.75 -13.59
CA PRO A 138 4.02 5.31 -13.43
C PRO A 138 5.48 4.83 -13.50
N ASP A 139 5.86 3.92 -12.61
CA ASP A 139 7.23 3.42 -12.56
C ASP A 139 7.34 2.05 -13.27
N LEU A 140 8.57 1.51 -13.25
CA LEU A 140 8.85 0.20 -13.83
C LEU A 140 7.99 -0.91 -13.19
N ILE A 141 7.60 -0.77 -11.92
CA ILE A 141 6.72 -1.74 -11.24
C ILE A 141 5.32 -1.66 -11.85
N THR A 142 4.78 -0.46 -12.07
CA THR A 142 3.49 -0.27 -12.70
C THR A 142 3.43 -0.96 -14.07
N TYR A 143 4.39 -0.65 -14.94
CA TYR A 143 4.40 -1.19 -16.30
C TYR A 143 4.66 -2.70 -16.35
N ASN A 144 5.59 -3.21 -15.54
CA ASN A 144 5.81 -4.67 -15.45
C ASN A 144 4.55 -5.41 -14.99
N THR A 145 3.79 -4.81 -14.08
CA THR A 145 2.54 -5.38 -13.59
C THR A 145 1.47 -5.38 -14.69
N VAL A 146 1.34 -4.28 -15.43
CA VAL A 146 0.41 -4.17 -16.56
C VAL A 146 0.76 -5.19 -17.65
N MET A 147 2.05 -5.31 -18.03
CA MET A 147 2.51 -6.26 -19.05
C MET A 147 2.38 -7.73 -18.64
N SER A 148 2.56 -8.04 -17.35
CA SER A 148 2.42 -9.41 -16.84
C SER A 148 0.96 -9.82 -16.67
N THR A 149 0.02 -8.87 -16.67
CA THR A 149 -1.42 -9.14 -16.66
C THR A 149 -1.80 -9.79 -17.99
N GLY A 150 -2.11 -11.09 -17.96
CA GLY A 150 -2.23 -11.94 -19.15
C GLY A 150 -3.24 -11.45 -20.18
N GLU A 151 -4.35 -10.88 -19.73
CA GLU A 151 -5.39 -10.33 -20.61
C GLU A 151 -4.97 -9.03 -21.32
N LEU A 152 -3.92 -8.34 -20.84
CA LEU A 152 -3.40 -7.11 -21.43
C LEU A 152 -2.26 -7.35 -22.43
N ARG A 153 -1.76 -8.59 -22.55
CA ARG A 153 -0.66 -8.94 -23.47
C ARG A 153 -0.88 -8.50 -24.92
N PRO A 154 -2.09 -8.57 -25.51
CA PRO A 154 -2.30 -8.09 -26.88
C PRO A 154 -2.06 -6.58 -27.05
N TRP A 155 -2.23 -5.80 -25.99
CA TRP A 155 -2.06 -4.33 -25.98
C TRP A 155 -0.67 -3.89 -25.50
N ALA A 156 0.14 -4.82 -24.98
CA ALA A 156 1.48 -4.54 -24.47
C ALA A 156 2.42 -3.80 -25.45
N PRO A 157 2.42 -4.08 -26.78
CA PRO A 157 3.23 -3.31 -27.72
C PRO A 157 2.83 -1.83 -27.82
N GLY A 158 1.53 -1.51 -27.67
CA GLY A 158 1.04 -0.13 -27.69
C GLY A 158 1.42 0.63 -26.41
N LEU A 159 1.26 -0.03 -25.27
CA LEU A 159 1.67 0.50 -23.95
C LEU A 159 3.20 0.73 -23.88
N LEU A 160 4.01 -0.16 -24.47
CA LEU A 160 5.46 0.05 -24.60
C LEU A 160 5.81 1.24 -25.50
N GLY A 161 4.99 1.52 -26.52
CA GLY A 161 5.12 2.71 -27.35
C GLY A 161 4.88 4.00 -26.57
N GLU A 162 3.85 4.02 -25.73
CA GLU A 162 3.55 5.13 -24.82
C GLU A 162 4.65 5.31 -23.76
N MET A 163 5.19 4.21 -23.21
CA MET A 163 6.37 4.25 -22.31
C MET A 163 7.58 4.90 -22.98
N HIS A 164 7.85 4.56 -24.25
CA HIS A 164 8.98 5.15 -24.98
C HIS A 164 8.78 6.64 -25.26
N LEU A 165 7.56 7.09 -25.52
CA LEU A 165 7.24 8.50 -25.73
C LEU A 165 7.38 9.31 -24.44
N GLN A 166 6.86 8.81 -23.32
CA GLN A 166 7.02 9.49 -22.02
C GLN A 166 8.47 9.50 -21.52
N LEU A 167 9.24 8.43 -21.76
CA LEU A 167 10.68 8.43 -21.46
C LEU A 167 11.48 9.36 -22.39
N ALA A 168 11.06 9.52 -23.65
CA ALA A 168 11.67 10.47 -24.58
C ALA A 168 11.40 11.93 -24.17
N GLU A 169 10.17 12.26 -23.76
CA GLU A 169 9.83 13.59 -23.22
C GLU A 169 10.61 13.91 -21.93
N LEU A 170 10.85 12.93 -21.07
CA LEU A 170 11.66 13.11 -19.84
C LEU A 170 13.16 13.28 -20.12
N LEU A 171 13.69 12.69 -21.20
CA LEU A 171 15.10 12.81 -21.58
C LEU A 171 15.41 14.06 -22.42
N GLU A 172 14.41 14.68 -23.06
CA GLU A 172 14.58 15.96 -23.78
C GLU A 172 14.57 17.20 -22.86
N VAL A 173 14.32 17.01 -21.55
CA VAL A 173 14.31 18.08 -20.53
C VAL A 173 15.60 18.11 -19.68
N CYS A 174 16.59 17.25 -19.96
CA CYS A 174 17.94 17.31 -19.37
C CYS A 174 18.98 17.92 -20.33
#